data_AF-A0A2N3DP04-F1
#
_entry.id   AF-A0A2N3DP04-F1
#
_cell.length_a   1.000
_cell.length_b   1.000
_cell.length_c   1.000
_cell.angle_alpha   90.00
_cell.angle_beta   90.00
_cell.angle_gamma   90.00
#
_symmetry.space_group_name_H-M   'P 1'
#
loop_
_entity.id
_entity.type
_entity.pdbx_description
1 polymer ?
#
loop_
_entity_poly.entity_id
_entity_poly.type
_entity_poly.pdbx_seq_one_letter_code
_entity_poly.pdbx_strand_id
1 'polypeptide(L)'
;MLDFPRWKIIGISTILLLGILFSIPSFLPQATIDKLPSFAQVKVNLGLDLAGGSHLLLEADLADLQKTQLDNMEKTVRTAMRGEAGPGDDIGIGELSTAGGRISFMVRDQTQLDEARERLFRETQGAGLTGQRDWTIGVVDSTRIVMTPTGAGRAQAVAHAMDTARDIIDRRVNALGTREPTIIREGNDRVVVQVPGLQDPAELKELIGKTARLEFRMVDENADLNEAAAGRVPVGSEIVPYAEGANEGRAFEVLR
;
A
#
# COMPACT_ATOMS: atom_id res chain seq x y z
N MET A 1 0.10 -54.03 43.50
CA MET A 1 0.91 -53.90 42.27
C MET A 1 -0.05 -53.49 41.17
N LEU A 2 0.20 -52.36 40.50
CA LEU A 2 -0.66 -51.91 39.39
C LEU A 2 -0.33 -52.76 38.15
N ASP A 3 -1.07 -53.85 37.93
CA ASP A 3 -0.93 -54.67 36.73
C ASP A 3 -1.70 -54.03 35.57
N PHE A 4 -0.98 -53.28 34.74
CA PHE A 4 -1.55 -52.71 33.53
C PHE A 4 -1.56 -53.73 32.38
N PRO A 5 -2.67 -53.85 31.63
CA PRO A 5 -2.71 -54.67 30.43
C PRO A 5 -1.61 -54.29 29.42
N ARG A 6 -0.88 -55.28 28.90
CA ARG A 6 0.27 -55.07 28.00
C ARG A 6 -0.05 -54.21 26.78
N TRP A 7 -1.27 -54.28 26.24
CA TRP A 7 -1.69 -53.44 25.10
C TRP A 7 -1.78 -51.95 25.46
N LYS A 8 -2.15 -51.60 26.70
CA LYS A 8 -2.15 -50.21 27.17
C LYS A 8 -0.73 -49.70 27.33
N ILE A 9 0.18 -50.54 27.85
CA ILE A 9 1.60 -50.22 27.96
C ILE A 9 2.20 -49.97 26.56
N ILE A 10 1.96 -50.88 25.61
CA ILE A 10 2.43 -50.74 24.23
C ILE A 10 1.86 -49.48 23.57
N GLY A 11 0.57 -49.21 23.75
CA GLY A 11 -0.08 -48.01 23.21
C GLY A 11 0.51 -46.70 23.77
N ILE A 12 0.66 -46.60 25.10
CA ILE A 12 1.24 -45.43 25.75
C ILE A 12 2.70 -45.25 25.31
N SER A 13 3.50 -46.32 25.32
CA SER A 13 4.90 -46.27 24.88
C SER A 13 5.03 -45.85 23.42
N THR A 14 4.11 -46.28 22.55
CA THR A 14 4.13 -45.92 21.12
C THR A 14 3.82 -44.43 20.93
N ILE A 15 2.83 -43.89 21.65
CA ILE A 15 2.50 -42.46 21.62
C ILE A 15 3.65 -41.61 22.15
N LEU A 16 4.27 -42.03 23.27
CA LEU A 16 5.44 -41.35 23.85
C LEU A 16 6.62 -41.35 22.87
N LEU A 17 6.89 -42.50 22.24
CA LEU A 17 7.95 -42.64 21.25
C LEU A 17 7.69 -41.75 20.03
N LEU A 18 6.46 -41.72 19.51
CA LEU A 18 6.06 -40.85 18.40
C LEU A 18 6.21 -39.37 18.78
N GLY A 19 5.78 -38.97 19.98
CA GLY A 19 5.93 -37.59 20.46
C GLY A 19 7.39 -37.15 20.54
N ILE A 20 8.28 -38.02 21.05
CA ILE A 20 9.73 -37.77 21.08
C ILE A 20 10.27 -37.69 19.66
N LEU A 21 9.90 -38.62 18.78
CA LEU A 21 10.38 -38.68 17.40
C LEU A 21 10.01 -37.41 16.61
N PHE A 22 8.79 -36.89 16.80
CA PHE A 22 8.35 -35.64 16.16
C PHE A 22 8.99 -34.38 16.78
N SER A 23 9.51 -34.44 18.01
CA SER A 23 10.16 -33.30 18.67
C SER A 23 11.64 -33.17 18.30
N ILE A 24 12.35 -34.27 18.01
CA ILE A 24 13.79 -34.29 17.69
C ILE A 24 14.18 -33.31 16.55
N PRO A 25 13.43 -33.22 15.42
CA PRO A 25 13.74 -32.26 14.35
C PRO A 25 13.80 -30.81 14.84
N SER A 26 13.11 -30.46 15.93
CA SER A 26 13.14 -29.10 16.47
C SER A 26 14.50 -28.71 17.11
N PHE A 27 15.35 -29.68 17.45
CA PHE A 27 16.65 -29.45 18.11
C PHE A 27 17.85 -29.63 17.18
N LEU A 28 17.62 -30.03 15.91
CA LEU A 28 18.68 -30.27 14.94
C LEU A 28 19.01 -29.01 14.12
N PRO A 29 20.28 -28.79 13.72
CA PRO A 29 20.66 -27.72 12.81
C PRO A 29 20.00 -27.86 11.42
N GLN A 30 19.72 -26.73 10.74
CA GLN A 30 19.06 -26.69 9.41
C GLN A 30 19.75 -27.61 8.37
N ALA A 31 21.08 -27.63 8.32
CA ALA A 31 21.85 -28.45 7.39
C ALA A 31 21.66 -29.97 7.55
N THR A 32 21.18 -30.44 8.71
CA THR A 32 20.88 -31.85 8.96
C THR A 32 19.42 -32.17 8.62
N ILE A 33 18.53 -31.19 8.74
CA ILE A 33 17.09 -31.35 8.50
C ILE A 33 16.78 -31.38 7.00
N ASP A 34 17.50 -30.60 6.20
CA ASP A 34 17.33 -30.58 4.75
C ASP A 34 17.68 -31.93 4.09
N LYS A 35 18.41 -32.81 4.80
CA LYS A 35 18.74 -34.17 4.38
C LYS A 35 17.68 -35.20 4.77
N LEU A 36 16.71 -34.86 5.61
CA LEU A 36 15.63 -35.74 6.02
C LEU A 36 14.52 -35.77 4.95
N PRO A 37 13.77 -36.87 4.83
CA PRO A 37 12.60 -36.93 3.95
C PRO A 37 11.54 -35.91 4.39
N SER A 38 10.77 -35.37 3.43
CA SER A 38 9.86 -34.22 3.63
C SER A 38 8.87 -34.37 4.79
N PHE A 39 8.38 -35.57 5.08
CA PHE A 39 7.46 -35.82 6.20
C PHE A 39 8.10 -35.64 7.59
N ALA A 40 9.43 -35.66 7.68
CA ALA A 40 10.21 -35.53 8.92
C ALA A 40 10.85 -34.13 9.08
N GLN A 41 10.57 -33.20 8.16
CA GLN A 41 11.08 -31.82 8.20
C GLN A 41 10.15 -30.86 8.96
N VAL A 42 9.08 -31.37 9.58
CA VAL A 42 8.11 -30.55 10.33
C VAL A 42 8.80 -29.94 11.56
N LYS A 43 8.92 -28.62 11.60
CA LYS A 43 9.43 -27.87 12.76
C LYS A 43 8.29 -27.19 13.50
N VAL A 44 8.49 -26.96 14.79
CA VAL A 44 7.64 -26.07 15.57
C VAL A 44 8.02 -24.63 15.23
N ASN A 45 7.05 -23.81 14.83
CA ASN A 45 7.27 -22.38 14.63
C ASN A 45 7.53 -21.72 15.99
N LEU A 46 8.74 -21.22 16.21
CA LEU A 46 9.09 -20.52 17.44
C LEU A 46 8.56 -19.07 17.38
N GLY A 47 7.87 -18.64 18.44
CA GLY A 47 7.45 -17.25 18.58
C GLY A 47 8.63 -16.28 18.79
N LEU A 48 8.35 -14.97 18.74
CA LEU A 48 9.34 -13.90 18.83
C LEU A 48 10.28 -14.02 20.04
N ASP A 49 9.73 -14.36 21.22
CA ASP A 49 10.49 -14.44 22.47
C ASP A 49 11.52 -15.59 22.48
N LEU A 50 11.30 -16.62 21.66
CA LEU A 50 12.16 -17.82 21.60
C LEU A 50 13.07 -17.82 20.37
N ALA A 51 12.61 -17.25 19.25
CA ALA A 51 13.37 -17.17 18.00
C ALA A 51 14.29 -15.93 17.93
N GLY A 52 14.01 -14.90 18.75
CA GLY A 52 14.48 -13.54 18.50
C GLY A 52 13.80 -12.94 17.26
N GLY A 53 13.79 -11.61 17.15
CA GLY A 53 13.22 -10.93 15.98
C GLY A 53 13.06 -9.42 16.14
N SER A 54 12.46 -8.79 15.14
CA SER A 54 12.28 -7.34 15.06
C SER A 54 10.81 -6.97 15.26
N HIS A 55 10.58 -5.94 16.06
CA HIS A 55 9.27 -5.34 16.33
C HIS A 55 9.28 -3.86 15.92
N LEU A 56 8.38 -3.47 15.02
CA LEU A 56 8.22 -2.08 14.58
C LEU A 56 6.77 -1.63 14.75
N LEU A 57 6.61 -0.40 15.23
CA LEU A 57 5.34 0.33 15.23
C LEU A 57 5.44 1.43 14.19
N LEU A 58 4.55 1.38 13.19
CA LEU A 58 4.46 2.35 12.11
C LEU A 58 3.20 3.18 12.29
N GLU A 59 3.29 4.49 12.07
CA GLU A 59 2.16 5.43 12.13
C GLU A 59 1.97 6.08 10.75
N ALA A 60 0.72 6.23 10.33
CA ALA A 60 0.38 6.84 9.05
C ALA A 60 0.52 8.37 9.10
N ASP A 61 1.10 8.96 8.06
CA ASP A 61 1.10 10.41 7.88
C ASP A 61 -0.28 10.86 7.37
N LEU A 62 -1.13 11.29 8.32
CA LEU A 62 -2.48 11.75 8.02
C LEU A 62 -2.51 13.04 7.19
N ALA A 63 -1.45 13.86 7.23
CA ALA A 63 -1.39 15.10 6.46
C ALA A 63 -1.10 14.79 4.98
N ASP A 64 -0.14 13.90 4.72
CA ASP A 64 0.18 13.46 3.37
C ASP A 64 -0.97 12.66 2.73
N LEU A 65 -1.66 11.82 3.53
CA LEU A 65 -2.84 11.10 3.06
C LEU A 65 -3.96 12.05 2.63
N GLN A 66 -4.20 13.13 3.38
CA GLN A 66 -5.20 14.14 3.02
C GLN A 66 -4.84 14.85 1.72
N LYS A 67 -3.56 15.20 1.55
CA LYS A 67 -3.08 15.83 0.32
C LYS A 67 -3.27 14.90 -0.88
N THR A 68 -2.84 13.65 -0.76
CA THR A 68 -3.01 12.63 -1.80
C THR A 68 -4.47 12.41 -2.16
N GLN A 69 -5.37 12.42 -1.17
CA GLN A 69 -6.81 12.30 -1.38
C GLN A 69 -7.36 13.50 -2.18
N LEU A 70 -6.93 14.73 -1.86
CA LEU A 70 -7.33 15.93 -2.60
C LEU A 70 -6.78 15.92 -4.04
N ASP A 71 -5.51 15.55 -4.22
CA ASP A 71 -4.87 15.50 -5.54
C ASP A 71 -5.53 14.45 -6.45
N ASN A 72 -5.88 13.28 -5.89
CA ASN A 72 -6.59 12.24 -6.63
C ASN A 72 -8.00 12.66 -6.99
N MET A 73 -8.74 13.25 -6.05
CA MET A 73 -10.09 13.74 -6.33
C MET A 73 -10.06 14.92 -7.30
N GLU A 74 -9.07 15.81 -7.26
CA GLU A 74 -8.90 16.88 -8.27
C GLU A 74 -8.79 16.28 -9.69
N LYS A 75 -7.98 15.23 -9.86
CA LYS A 75 -7.85 14.51 -11.13
C LYS A 75 -9.17 13.87 -11.54
N THR A 76 -9.90 13.26 -10.60
CA THR A 76 -11.24 12.71 -10.85
C THR A 76 -12.22 13.79 -11.30
N VAL A 77 -12.28 14.94 -10.62
CA VAL A 77 -13.12 16.07 -11.02
C VAL A 77 -12.78 16.54 -12.43
N ARG A 78 -11.49 16.72 -12.72
CA ARG A 78 -11.03 17.16 -14.06
C ARG A 78 -11.46 16.19 -15.16
N THR A 79 -11.35 14.88 -14.91
CA THR A 79 -11.77 13.85 -15.85
C THR A 79 -13.30 13.83 -16.00
N ALA A 80 -14.05 13.90 -14.90
CA ALA A 80 -15.50 13.90 -14.92
C ALA A 80 -16.08 15.12 -15.67
N MET A 81 -15.46 16.30 -15.52
CA MET A 81 -15.89 17.51 -16.24
C MET A 81 -15.59 17.45 -17.73
N ARG A 82 -14.48 16.81 -18.15
CA ARG A 82 -14.17 16.62 -19.57
C ARG A 82 -15.22 15.76 -20.31
N GLY A 83 -15.93 14.91 -19.58
CA GLY A 83 -16.92 14.00 -20.15
C GLY A 83 -16.29 12.84 -20.91
N GLU A 84 -17.14 11.91 -21.35
CA GLU A 84 -16.73 10.69 -22.07
C GLU A 84 -17.07 10.75 -23.56
N ALA A 85 -18.00 11.63 -23.96
CA ALA A 85 -18.53 11.70 -25.33
C ALA A 85 -17.79 12.68 -26.27
N GLY A 86 -16.67 13.27 -25.83
CA GLY A 86 -15.81 14.15 -26.64
C GLY A 86 -16.02 15.66 -26.38
N PRO A 87 -15.52 16.55 -27.26
CA PRO A 87 -15.44 17.99 -26.99
C PRO A 87 -16.79 18.71 -26.74
N GLY A 88 -17.90 18.12 -27.16
CA GLY A 88 -19.24 18.67 -26.93
C GLY A 88 -19.84 18.33 -25.56
N ASP A 89 -19.18 17.46 -24.81
CA ASP A 89 -19.58 16.96 -23.48
C ASP A 89 -18.69 17.53 -22.36
N ASP A 90 -17.79 18.45 -22.71
CA ASP A 90 -16.86 19.11 -21.81
C ASP A 90 -17.56 20.26 -21.07
N ILE A 91 -17.56 20.18 -19.74
CA ILE A 91 -18.02 21.25 -18.87
C ILE A 91 -16.83 22.16 -18.60
N GLY A 92 -16.88 23.36 -19.17
CA GLY A 92 -15.83 24.35 -19.01
C GLY A 92 -15.69 24.79 -17.55
N ILE A 93 -14.61 24.36 -16.88
CA ILE A 93 -14.30 24.78 -15.51
C ILE A 93 -13.12 25.77 -15.45
N GLY A 94 -13.13 26.60 -14.42
CA GLY A 94 -11.99 27.43 -14.03
C GLY A 94 -10.87 26.62 -13.37
N GLU A 95 -9.92 27.32 -12.77
CA GLU A 95 -8.85 26.69 -12.00
C GLU A 95 -9.41 25.93 -10.78
N LEU A 96 -8.91 24.71 -10.55
CA LEU A 96 -9.21 23.95 -9.34
C LEU A 96 -8.25 24.35 -8.24
N SER A 97 -8.79 24.59 -7.05
CA SER A 97 -8.02 24.88 -5.85
C SER A 97 -8.30 23.83 -4.77
N THR A 98 -7.25 23.27 -4.18
CA THR A 98 -7.29 22.31 -3.05
C THR A 98 -7.05 23.00 -1.69
N ALA A 99 -7.09 24.34 -1.66
CA ALA A 99 -6.77 25.12 -0.47
C ALA A 99 -7.77 24.87 0.68
N GLY A 100 -7.26 24.76 1.91
CA GLY A 100 -8.11 24.62 3.10
C GLY A 100 -8.82 23.27 3.23
N GLY A 101 -8.24 22.20 2.65
CA GLY A 101 -8.73 20.83 2.81
C GLY A 101 -10.01 20.52 2.03
N ARG A 102 -10.28 21.30 0.99
CA ARG A 102 -11.49 21.20 0.15
C ARG A 102 -11.10 21.47 -1.29
N ILE A 103 -11.88 20.96 -2.23
CA ILE A 103 -11.73 21.25 -3.66
C ILE A 103 -12.73 22.34 -4.01
N SER A 104 -12.29 23.39 -4.68
CA SER A 104 -13.19 24.43 -5.19
C SER A 104 -12.84 24.83 -6.60
N PHE A 105 -13.87 25.05 -7.43
CA PHE A 105 -13.72 25.50 -8.81
C PHE A 105 -14.99 26.20 -9.27
N MET A 106 -14.88 27.03 -10.32
CA MET A 106 -16.02 27.70 -10.93
C MET A 106 -16.42 26.99 -12.22
N VAL A 107 -17.72 26.79 -12.42
CA VAL A 107 -18.29 26.35 -13.69
C VAL A 107 -18.52 27.60 -14.55
N ARG A 108 -17.99 27.60 -15.78
CA ARG A 108 -18.07 28.77 -16.68
C ARG A 108 -19.49 29.02 -17.19
N ASP A 109 -20.21 27.94 -17.49
CA ASP A 109 -21.60 27.99 -17.91
C ASP A 109 -22.52 27.58 -16.76
N GLN A 110 -23.33 28.53 -16.29
CA GLN A 110 -24.28 28.30 -15.20
C GLN A 110 -25.34 27.25 -15.55
N THR A 111 -25.69 27.09 -16.84
CA THR A 111 -26.68 26.10 -17.29
C THR A 111 -26.18 24.66 -17.12
N GLN A 112 -24.86 24.45 -17.09
CA GLN A 112 -24.20 23.16 -16.89
C GLN A 112 -23.94 22.83 -15.41
N LEU A 113 -24.28 23.72 -14.48
CA LEU A 113 -23.97 23.56 -13.06
C LEU A 113 -24.64 22.34 -12.45
N ASP A 114 -25.92 22.11 -12.77
CA ASP A 114 -26.68 20.96 -12.27
C ASP A 114 -26.11 19.65 -12.81
N GLU A 115 -25.68 19.67 -14.08
CA GLU A 115 -25.02 18.52 -14.70
C GLU A 115 -23.65 18.25 -14.06
N ALA A 116 -22.83 19.27 -13.85
CA ALA A 116 -21.55 19.17 -13.17
C ALA A 116 -21.73 18.57 -11.76
N ARG A 117 -22.73 19.04 -11.02
CA ARG A 117 -23.08 18.51 -9.71
C ARG A 117 -23.45 17.04 -9.79
N GLU A 118 -24.28 16.65 -10.75
CA GLU A 118 -24.69 15.25 -10.95
C GLU A 118 -23.52 14.34 -11.32
N ARG A 119 -22.60 14.79 -12.18
CA ARG A 119 -21.36 14.05 -12.51
C ARG A 119 -20.53 13.80 -11.26
N LEU A 120 -20.32 14.83 -10.45
CA LEU A 120 -19.60 14.69 -9.18
C LEU A 120 -20.30 13.76 -8.19
N PHE A 121 -21.63 13.80 -8.13
CA PHE A 121 -22.38 12.87 -7.29
C PHE A 121 -22.14 11.40 -7.68
N ARG A 122 -21.84 11.10 -8.95
CA ARG A 122 -21.47 9.73 -9.37
C ARG A 122 -20.05 9.33 -8.93
N GLU A 123 -19.14 10.29 -8.83
CA GLU A 123 -17.76 10.05 -8.39
C GLU A 123 -17.62 9.91 -6.87
N THR A 124 -18.58 10.42 -6.10
CA THR A 124 -18.63 10.24 -4.64
C THR A 124 -19.19 8.88 -4.26
N GLN A 125 -18.64 8.25 -3.23
CA GLN A 125 -19.06 6.92 -2.77
C GLN A 125 -19.70 6.96 -1.39
N GLY A 126 -20.43 5.91 -1.04
CA GLY A 126 -20.89 5.71 0.33
C GLY A 126 -19.70 5.45 1.26
N ALA A 127 -19.63 6.18 2.36
CA ALA A 127 -18.64 6.06 3.40
C ALA A 127 -19.25 5.56 4.72
N GLY A 128 -18.68 4.48 5.26
CA GLY A 128 -19.11 3.86 6.50
C GLY A 128 -20.49 3.19 6.44
N LEU A 129 -20.98 2.77 7.62
CA LEU A 129 -22.22 1.98 7.77
C LEU A 129 -23.51 2.83 7.66
N THR A 130 -23.39 4.14 7.77
CA THR A 130 -24.54 5.08 7.77
C THR A 130 -24.97 5.48 6.36
N GLY A 131 -24.20 5.08 5.33
CA GLY A 131 -24.45 5.47 3.94
C GLY A 131 -24.16 6.95 3.65
N GLN A 132 -23.54 7.67 4.59
CA GLN A 132 -23.09 9.05 4.37
C GLN A 132 -22.03 9.07 3.26
N ARG A 133 -22.07 10.05 2.37
CA ARG A 133 -21.08 10.15 1.29
C ARG A 133 -19.69 10.49 1.83
N ASP A 134 -18.66 10.04 1.13
CA ASP A 134 -17.26 10.38 1.41
C ASP A 134 -16.95 11.88 1.21
N TRP A 135 -17.69 12.56 0.32
CA TRP A 135 -17.62 14.01 0.10
C TRP A 135 -18.99 14.69 0.19
N THR A 136 -18.99 15.92 0.69
CA THR A 136 -20.13 16.84 0.60
C THR A 136 -19.88 17.81 -0.53
N ILE A 137 -20.87 17.93 -1.42
CA ILE A 137 -20.85 18.85 -2.56
C ILE A 137 -21.75 20.03 -2.22
N GLY A 138 -21.19 21.23 -2.20
CA GLY A 138 -21.91 22.49 -2.02
C GLY A 138 -21.76 23.40 -3.24
N VAL A 139 -22.75 24.26 -3.45
CA VAL A 139 -22.70 25.32 -4.46
C VAL A 139 -22.67 26.66 -3.72
N VAL A 140 -21.72 27.51 -4.08
CA VAL A 140 -21.50 28.86 -3.54
C VAL A 140 -21.62 29.85 -4.70
N ASP A 141 -22.23 31.01 -4.46
CA ASP A 141 -22.35 32.10 -5.44
C ASP A 141 -22.90 31.67 -6.81
N SER A 142 -23.78 30.66 -6.82
CA SER A 142 -24.49 30.12 -7.99
C SER A 142 -23.62 29.58 -9.14
N THR A 143 -22.30 29.57 -9.02
CA THR A 143 -21.36 29.19 -10.09
C THR A 143 -20.14 28.41 -9.57
N ARG A 144 -19.86 28.49 -8.25
CA ARG A 144 -18.72 27.82 -7.64
C ARG A 144 -19.17 26.53 -6.95
N ILE A 145 -18.54 25.42 -7.31
CA ILE A 145 -18.71 24.14 -6.61
C ILE A 145 -17.60 24.01 -5.57
N VAL A 146 -17.96 23.56 -4.38
CA VAL A 146 -17.05 23.27 -3.28
C VAL A 146 -17.29 21.83 -2.80
N MET A 147 -16.26 21.00 -2.86
CA MET A 147 -16.28 19.63 -2.36
C MET A 147 -15.46 19.54 -1.09
N THR A 148 -16.04 19.04 -0.01
CA THR A 148 -15.37 18.89 1.29
C THR A 148 -15.41 17.41 1.71
N PRO A 149 -14.26 16.79 2.07
CA PRO A 149 -14.24 15.42 2.60
C PRO A 149 -15.05 15.36 3.91
N THR A 150 -15.91 14.35 4.04
CA THR A 150 -16.66 14.15 5.28
C THR A 150 -15.80 13.45 6.33
N GLY A 151 -16.20 13.53 7.61
CA GLY A 151 -15.51 12.79 8.68
C GLY A 151 -15.51 11.28 8.43
N ALA A 152 -16.63 10.74 7.95
CA ALA A 152 -16.75 9.34 7.55
C ALA A 152 -15.84 8.99 6.36
N GLY A 153 -15.79 9.86 5.34
CA GLY A 153 -14.89 9.71 4.19
C GLY A 153 -13.42 9.71 4.58
N ARG A 154 -13.01 10.59 5.50
CA ARG A 154 -11.64 10.64 6.04
C ARG A 154 -11.29 9.38 6.82
N ALA A 155 -12.17 8.94 7.72
CA ALA A 155 -11.95 7.70 8.48
C ALA A 155 -11.84 6.48 7.57
N GLN A 156 -12.68 6.40 6.53
CA GLN A 156 -12.62 5.35 5.52
C GLN A 156 -11.33 5.42 4.69
N ALA A 157 -10.89 6.61 4.31
CA ALA A 157 -9.62 6.77 3.59
C ALA A 157 -8.43 6.29 4.42
N VAL A 158 -8.40 6.64 5.73
CA VAL A 158 -7.40 6.11 6.67
C VAL A 158 -7.49 4.59 6.76
N ALA A 159 -8.70 4.04 6.93
CA ALA A 159 -8.88 2.59 6.97
C ALA A 159 -8.35 1.92 5.69
N HIS A 160 -8.70 2.38 4.49
CA HIS A 160 -8.20 1.81 3.24
C HIS A 160 -6.68 1.93 3.09
N ALA A 161 -6.12 3.08 3.45
CA ALA A 161 -4.66 3.30 3.41
C ALA A 161 -3.92 2.30 4.31
N MET A 162 -4.47 2.03 5.49
CA MET A 162 -3.89 1.09 6.45
C MET A 162 -4.00 -0.38 5.99
N ASP A 163 -5.04 -0.76 5.24
CA ASP A 163 -5.19 -2.12 4.68
C ASP A 163 -4.17 -2.29 3.57
N THR A 164 -4.10 -1.29 2.70
CA THR A 164 -3.10 -1.23 1.63
C THR A 164 -1.68 -1.30 2.19
N ALA A 165 -1.39 -0.55 3.26
CA ALA A 165 -0.09 -0.58 3.93
C ALA A 165 0.21 -1.98 4.49
N ARG A 166 -0.76 -2.62 5.17
CA ARG A 166 -0.63 -4.00 5.65
C ARG A 166 -0.26 -4.95 4.50
N ASP A 167 -1.00 -4.90 3.40
CA ASP A 167 -0.80 -5.80 2.26
C ASP A 167 0.55 -5.55 1.56
N ILE A 168 1.02 -4.31 1.54
CA ILE A 168 2.34 -3.96 1.00
C ILE A 168 3.44 -4.48 1.92
N ILE A 169 3.32 -4.27 3.24
CA ILE A 169 4.27 -4.76 4.23
C ILE A 169 4.36 -6.29 4.17
N ASP A 170 3.22 -6.97 4.13
CA ASP A 170 3.14 -8.42 4.04
C ASP A 170 3.89 -8.95 2.81
N ARG A 171 3.58 -8.40 1.63
CA ARG A 171 4.26 -8.77 0.38
C ARG A 171 5.77 -8.54 0.42
N ARG A 172 6.23 -7.44 1.02
CA ARG A 172 7.67 -7.12 1.13
C ARG A 172 8.40 -8.07 2.06
N VAL A 173 7.81 -8.39 3.21
CA VAL A 173 8.43 -9.29 4.18
C VAL A 173 8.41 -10.73 3.64
N ASN A 174 7.32 -11.16 3.01
CA ASN A 174 7.21 -12.49 2.40
C ASN A 174 8.18 -12.70 1.23
N ALA A 175 8.58 -11.64 0.53
CA ALA A 175 9.58 -11.72 -0.55
C ALA A 175 10.97 -12.22 -0.07
N LEU A 176 11.28 -12.13 1.23
CA LEU A 176 12.53 -12.65 1.81
C LEU A 176 12.50 -14.17 2.07
N GLY A 177 11.32 -14.81 1.98
CA GLY A 177 11.14 -16.25 2.12
C GLY A 177 11.14 -16.76 3.57
N THR A 178 10.28 -17.76 3.82
CA THR A 178 10.22 -18.61 5.04
C THR A 178 9.91 -17.95 6.39
N ARG A 179 9.59 -16.65 6.42
CA ARG A 179 9.17 -15.94 7.63
C ARG A 179 7.68 -15.65 7.57
N GLU A 180 6.92 -16.02 8.59
CA GLU A 180 5.52 -15.62 8.77
C GLU A 180 5.50 -14.34 9.62
N PRO A 181 5.41 -13.13 9.02
CA PRO A 181 5.30 -11.91 9.79
C PRO A 181 3.92 -11.80 10.45
N THR A 182 3.88 -11.23 11.64
CA THR A 182 2.63 -10.81 12.27
C THR A 182 2.44 -9.32 12.03
N ILE A 183 1.43 -8.96 11.24
CA ILE A 183 1.10 -7.58 10.89
C ILE A 183 -0.31 -7.29 11.36
N ILE A 184 -0.41 -6.44 12.39
CA ILE A 184 -1.67 -6.16 13.09
C ILE A 184 -1.86 -4.65 13.15
N ARG A 185 -3.09 -4.20 12.93
CA ARG A 185 -3.45 -2.80 13.14
C ARG A 185 -3.56 -2.50 14.63
N GLU A 186 -2.95 -1.42 15.06
CA GLU A 186 -3.08 -0.90 16.42
C GLU A 186 -3.82 0.44 16.34
N GLY A 187 -5.05 0.49 16.85
CA GLY A 187 -5.89 1.67 16.70
C GLY A 187 -6.29 1.96 15.25
N ASN A 188 -6.38 3.24 14.89
CA ASN A 188 -6.90 3.67 13.59
C ASN A 188 -5.81 3.94 12.54
N ASP A 189 -4.62 4.37 12.98
CA ASP A 189 -3.56 4.93 12.14
C ASP A 189 -2.18 4.28 12.37
N ARG A 190 -2.11 3.20 13.18
CA ARG A 190 -0.86 2.46 13.40
C ARG A 190 -0.91 1.00 12.98
N VAL A 191 0.25 0.49 12.57
CA VAL A 191 0.48 -0.92 12.26
C VAL A 191 1.67 -1.42 13.06
N VAL A 192 1.45 -2.51 13.81
CA VAL A 192 2.48 -3.30 14.46
C VAL A 192 2.95 -4.36 13.49
N VAL A 193 4.26 -4.42 13.28
CA VAL A 193 4.93 -5.41 12.43
C VAL A 193 5.93 -6.19 13.27
N GLN A 194 5.77 -7.51 13.29
CA GLN A 194 6.66 -8.42 14.00
C GLN A 194 7.18 -9.46 13.01
N VAL A 195 8.51 -9.57 12.92
CA VAL A 195 9.17 -10.50 12.01
C VAL A 195 10.10 -11.42 12.79
N PRO A 196 9.74 -12.71 12.97
CA PRO A 196 10.60 -13.68 13.64
C PRO A 196 11.91 -13.91 12.88
N GLY A 197 12.99 -14.10 13.64
CA GLY A 197 14.32 -14.41 13.12
C GLY A 197 15.03 -13.27 12.38
N LEU A 198 14.41 -12.11 12.20
CA LEU A 198 15.09 -10.91 11.68
C LEU A 198 15.62 -10.12 12.89
N GLN A 199 16.92 -10.09 13.10
CA GLN A 199 17.49 -9.56 14.35
C GLN A 199 17.64 -8.03 14.35
N ASP A 200 17.75 -7.41 13.18
CA ASP A 200 17.96 -5.97 13.05
C ASP A 200 16.66 -5.24 12.66
N PRO A 201 16.13 -4.35 13.52
CA PRO A 201 14.99 -3.50 13.18
C PRO A 201 15.30 -2.47 12.09
N ALA A 202 16.56 -2.06 11.92
CA ALA A 202 16.96 -1.09 10.90
C ALA A 202 16.84 -1.70 9.49
N GLU A 203 17.26 -2.95 9.32
CA GLU A 203 17.08 -3.71 8.07
C GLU A 203 15.58 -3.86 7.74
N LEU A 204 14.75 -4.20 8.73
CA LEU A 204 13.29 -4.26 8.55
C LEU A 204 12.69 -2.91 8.14
N LYS A 205 13.15 -1.83 8.78
CA LYS A 205 12.72 -0.47 8.45
C LYS A 205 13.15 -0.08 7.05
N GLU A 206 14.35 -0.43 6.60
CA GLU A 206 14.80 -0.14 5.24
C GLU A 206 13.97 -0.89 4.19
N LEU A 207 13.67 -2.17 4.45
CA LEU A 207 12.84 -3.01 3.59
C LEU A 207 11.43 -2.43 3.41
N ILE A 208 10.80 -2.01 4.51
CA ILE A 208 9.43 -1.48 4.50
C ILE A 208 9.41 0.00 4.10
N GLY A 209 10.42 0.77 4.48
CA GLY A 209 10.48 2.23 4.33
C GLY A 209 10.80 2.72 2.93
N LYS A 210 11.31 1.87 2.03
CA LYS A 210 11.50 2.24 0.62
C LYS A 210 10.13 2.39 -0.06
N THR A 211 9.59 3.59 -0.18
CA THR A 211 8.35 3.83 -0.94
C THR A 211 8.57 3.46 -2.41
N ALA A 212 8.02 2.32 -2.86
CA ALA A 212 8.11 1.89 -4.24
C ALA A 212 7.00 2.58 -5.04
N ARG A 213 7.27 3.81 -5.49
CA ARG A 213 6.35 4.56 -6.35
C ARG A 213 6.67 4.23 -7.81
N LEU A 214 5.76 3.50 -8.46
CA LEU A 214 5.84 3.24 -9.90
C LEU A 214 5.06 4.32 -10.64
N GLU A 215 5.74 5.11 -11.46
CA GLU A 215 5.13 6.13 -12.31
C GLU A 215 5.34 5.76 -13.78
N PHE A 216 4.26 5.84 -14.56
CA PHE A 216 4.33 5.72 -16.01
C PHE A 216 4.40 7.13 -16.59
N ARG A 217 5.54 7.45 -17.21
CA ARG A 217 5.79 8.74 -17.85
C ARG A 217 6.13 8.53 -19.32
N MET A 218 5.86 9.55 -20.13
CA MET A 218 6.19 9.51 -21.56
C MET A 218 7.66 9.85 -21.73
N VAL A 219 8.35 9.12 -22.61
CA VAL A 219 9.71 9.49 -23.04
C VAL A 219 9.61 10.71 -23.96
N ASP A 220 10.47 11.70 -23.74
CA ASP A 220 10.55 12.88 -24.61
C ASP A 220 11.48 12.58 -25.79
N GLU A 221 10.91 12.09 -26.88
CA GLU A 221 11.64 11.76 -28.11
C GLU A 221 12.32 12.98 -28.77
N ASN A 222 11.94 14.21 -28.39
CA ASN A 222 12.52 15.44 -28.96
C ASN A 222 13.70 15.98 -28.14
N ALA A 223 14.04 15.38 -27.01
CA ALA A 223 15.14 15.83 -26.18
C ALA A 223 16.49 15.38 -26.79
N ASP A 224 17.42 16.31 -26.98
CA ASP A 224 18.79 15.96 -27.38
C ASP A 224 19.54 15.41 -26.17
N LEU A 225 19.92 14.12 -26.25
CA LEU A 225 20.66 13.42 -25.19
C LEU A 225 22.01 14.08 -24.87
N ASN A 226 22.65 14.78 -25.82
CA ASN A 226 23.90 15.48 -25.58
C ASN A 226 23.69 16.77 -24.78
N GLU A 227 22.59 17.48 -25.03
CA GLU A 227 22.22 18.67 -24.24
C GLU A 227 21.72 18.27 -22.84
N ALA A 228 20.97 17.17 -22.75
CA ALA A 228 20.53 16.59 -21.49
C ALA A 228 21.72 16.15 -20.62
N ALA A 229 22.78 15.58 -21.20
CA ALA A 229 24.02 15.26 -20.47
C ALA A 229 24.71 16.52 -19.90
N ALA A 230 24.50 17.68 -20.51
CA ALA A 230 24.95 18.98 -20.02
C ALA A 230 23.94 19.67 -19.07
N GLY A 231 22.87 18.97 -18.66
CA GLY A 231 21.83 19.46 -17.75
C GLY A 231 20.79 20.39 -18.40
N ARG A 232 20.74 20.47 -19.73
CA ARG A 232 19.79 21.29 -20.47
C ARG A 232 18.71 20.39 -21.07
N VAL A 233 17.49 20.48 -20.53
CA VAL A 233 16.32 19.75 -21.04
C VAL A 233 15.18 20.71 -21.40
N PRO A 234 14.29 20.34 -22.33
CA PRO A 234 13.10 21.11 -22.64
C PRO A 234 12.23 21.39 -21.41
N VAL A 235 11.47 22.48 -21.47
CA VAL A 235 10.61 22.89 -20.35
C VAL A 235 9.55 21.82 -20.10
N GLY A 236 9.47 21.36 -18.85
CA GLY A 236 8.53 20.30 -18.45
C GLY A 236 9.09 18.88 -18.61
N SER A 237 10.34 18.72 -19.06
CA SER A 237 11.01 17.43 -19.14
C SER A 237 12.01 17.25 -17.98
N GLU A 238 12.22 16.01 -17.56
CA GLU A 238 13.09 15.63 -16.44
C GLU A 238 14.06 14.53 -16.87
N ILE A 239 15.33 14.65 -16.45
CA ILE A 239 16.34 13.62 -16.67
C ILE A 239 16.19 12.57 -15.58
N VAL A 240 15.94 11.32 -15.97
CA VAL A 240 15.81 10.20 -15.03
C VAL A 240 16.92 9.18 -15.28
N PRO A 241 17.80 8.93 -14.30
CA PRO A 241 18.87 7.95 -14.45
C PRO A 241 18.30 6.52 -14.42
N TYR A 242 18.95 5.62 -15.16
CA TYR A 242 18.62 4.19 -15.08
C TYR A 242 19.13 3.56 -13.78
N ALA A 243 18.45 2.50 -13.35
CA ALA A 243 18.91 1.67 -12.24
C ALA A 243 20.17 0.88 -12.62
N GLU A 244 21.04 0.61 -11.65
CA GLU A 244 22.25 -0.19 -11.87
C GLU A 244 21.92 -1.55 -12.50
N GLY A 245 22.54 -1.85 -13.65
CA GLY A 245 22.33 -3.09 -14.39
C GLY A 245 21.12 -3.10 -15.35
N ALA A 246 20.33 -2.03 -15.41
CA ALA A 246 19.20 -1.89 -16.35
C ALA A 246 19.59 -1.25 -17.71
N ASN A 247 20.88 -0.96 -17.92
CA ASN A 247 21.34 -0.13 -19.04
C ASN A 247 21.44 -0.92 -20.35
N GLU A 248 20.71 -0.50 -21.38
CA GLU A 248 21.02 -0.78 -22.80
C GLU A 248 22.08 0.23 -23.34
N GLY A 249 23.14 0.48 -22.56
CA GLY A 249 24.23 1.39 -22.95
C GLY A 249 23.96 2.90 -22.78
N ARG A 250 22.82 3.30 -22.21
CA ARG A 250 22.51 4.69 -21.84
C ARG A 250 22.53 4.88 -20.32
N ALA A 251 22.92 6.08 -19.85
CA ALA A 251 23.00 6.40 -18.43
C ALA A 251 21.70 7.00 -17.86
N PHE A 252 20.87 7.60 -18.71
CA PHE A 252 19.61 8.25 -18.35
C PHE A 252 18.67 8.28 -19.56
N GLU A 253 17.40 8.58 -19.31
CA GLU A 253 16.38 8.89 -20.32
C GLU A 253 15.69 10.21 -19.93
N VAL A 254 15.17 10.94 -20.92
CA VAL A 254 14.44 12.20 -20.68
C VAL A 254 12.95 11.91 -20.73
N LEU A 255 12.23 12.23 -19.65
CA LEU A 255 10.80 11.98 -19.50
C LEU A 255 10.00 13.28 -19.44
N ARG A 256 8.75 13.26 -19.90
CA ARG A 256 7.74 14.30 -19.63
C ARG A 256 6.87 13.94 -18.43
#